data_AF-A0A3R8TAB6-F1
#
_entry.id   AF-A0A3R8TAB6-F1
#
_cell.length_a   1.000
_cell.length_b   1.000
_cell.length_c   1.000
_cell.angle_alpha   90.00
_cell.angle_beta   90.00
_cell.angle_gamma   90.00
#
_symmetry.space_group_name_H-M   'P 1'
#
loop_
_entity.id
_entity.type
_entity.pdbx_description
1 polymer ?
#
loop_
_entity_poly.entity_id
_entity_poly.type
_entity_poly.pdbx_seq_one_letter_code
_entity_poly.pdbx_strand_id
1 'polypeptide(L)'
;MNKQVTIKQVRTALKRWGKFWCAKELGKGFSRQAATEAIGSVASRNMSAEQIHVPDEIAQLSASIELLRPECKRAIRAKYMMHSSAVNAAKLLGFDSKRSMEFWLLKAEQSLMVNLSAQ
;
A
#
# COMPACT_ATOMS: atom_id res chain seq x y z
N MET A 1 7.84 -7.50 -26.65
CA MET A 1 6.89 -6.37 -26.74
C MET A 1 7.12 -5.50 -25.50
N ASN A 2 7.94 -4.44 -25.62
CA ASN A 2 8.36 -3.63 -24.47
C ASN A 2 7.17 -2.78 -24.00
N LYS A 3 6.41 -3.27 -23.02
CA LYS A 3 5.41 -2.45 -22.32
C LYS A 3 6.17 -1.39 -21.52
N GLN A 4 6.33 -0.21 -22.10
CA GLN A 4 6.82 0.94 -21.35
C GLN A 4 5.82 1.23 -20.23
N VAL A 5 6.17 0.83 -19.01
CA VAL A 5 5.36 1.13 -17.83
C VAL A 5 5.44 2.64 -17.59
N THR A 6 4.29 3.32 -17.69
CA THR A 6 4.23 4.76 -17.49
C THR A 6 4.10 5.11 -16.01
N ILE A 7 4.59 6.29 -15.61
CA ILE A 7 4.44 6.77 -14.23
C ILE A 7 2.97 6.85 -13.77
N LYS A 8 2.03 7.05 -14.71
CA LYS A 8 0.59 7.02 -14.44
C LYS A 8 0.12 5.62 -14.01
N GLN A 9 0.62 4.57 -14.65
CA GLN A 9 0.34 3.18 -14.28
C GLN A 9 0.93 2.85 -12.91
N VAL A 10 2.18 3.26 -12.65
CA VAL A 10 2.82 3.09 -11.32
C VAL A 10 1.98 3.75 -10.23
N ARG A 11 1.57 5.02 -10.43
CA ARG A 11 0.69 5.73 -9.48
C ARG A 11 -0.65 5.04 -9.29
N THR A 12 -1.23 4.49 -10.35
CA THR A 12 -2.51 3.78 -10.28
C THR A 12 -2.36 2.46 -9.50
N ALA A 13 -1.29 1.72 -9.75
CA ALA A 13 -0.94 0.51 -9.01
C ALA A 13 -0.68 0.81 -7.53
N LEU A 14 0.08 1.88 -7.22
CA LEU A 14 0.33 2.33 -5.86
C LEU A 14 -0.94 2.79 -5.13
N LYS A 15 -1.88 3.45 -5.83
CA LYS A 15 -3.19 3.77 -5.26
C LYS A 15 -3.99 2.52 -4.93
N ARG A 16 -4.02 1.52 -5.83
CA ARG A 16 -4.71 0.24 -5.59
C ARG A 16 -4.07 -0.51 -4.43
N TRP A 17 -2.75 -0.56 -4.38
CA TRP A 17 -1.96 -1.14 -3.29
C TRP A 17 -2.24 -0.45 -1.96
N GLY A 18 -2.15 0.89 -1.92
CA GLY A 18 -2.44 1.67 -0.71
C GLY A 18 -3.87 1.46 -0.23
N LYS A 19 -4.85 1.47 -1.15
CA LYS A 19 -6.26 1.19 -0.83
C LYS A 19 -6.47 -0.24 -0.31
N PHE A 20 -5.83 -1.23 -0.92
CA PHE A 20 -5.91 -2.63 -0.48
C PHE A 20 -5.36 -2.80 0.93
N TRP A 21 -4.18 -2.26 1.21
CA TRP A 21 -3.55 -2.34 2.53
C TRP A 21 -4.26 -1.48 3.57
N CYS A 22 -4.73 -0.28 3.20
CA CYS A 22 -5.53 0.56 4.09
C CYS A 22 -6.87 -0.12 4.45
N ALA A 23 -7.57 -0.69 3.47
CA ALA A 23 -8.78 -1.48 3.72
C ALA A 23 -8.50 -2.72 4.58
N LYS A 24 -7.31 -3.34 4.43
CA LYS A 24 -6.91 -4.49 5.24
C LYS A 24 -6.49 -4.10 6.67
N GLU A 25 -5.81 -2.97 6.86
CA GLU A 25 -5.49 -2.42 8.20
C GLU A 25 -6.74 -1.97 8.94
N LEU A 26 -7.67 -1.28 8.26
CA LEU A 26 -8.98 -0.92 8.80
C LEU A 26 -9.84 -2.16 9.09
N GLY A 27 -9.77 -3.20 8.24
CA GLY A 27 -10.42 -4.49 8.47
C GLY A 27 -9.80 -5.30 9.62
N LYS A 28 -8.52 -5.09 9.96
CA LYS A 28 -7.88 -5.63 11.17
C LYS A 28 -8.18 -4.79 12.41
N GLY A 29 -8.60 -3.53 12.26
CA GLY A 29 -9.01 -2.64 13.35
C GLY A 29 -10.42 -2.89 13.90
N PHE A 30 -11.31 -3.56 13.15
CA PHE A 30 -12.67 -3.93 13.59
C PHE A 30 -12.85 -5.42 13.92
N SER A 31 -11.78 -6.22 13.90
CA SER A 31 -11.83 -7.65 14.25
C SER A 31 -11.17 -7.93 15.61
N ARG A 32 -11.33 -6.99 16.54
CA ARG A 32 -11.17 -7.25 17.97
C ARG A 32 -12.44 -6.73 18.66
N GLN A 33 -13.34 -7.67 18.95
CA GLN A 33 -14.45 -7.53 19.91
C GLN A 33 -15.70 -6.76 19.45
N ALA A 34 -16.55 -7.44 18.68
CA ALA A 34 -18.01 -7.39 18.86
C ALA A 34 -18.51 -8.79 18.40
N ALA A 35 -18.57 -9.79 19.27
CA ALA A 35 -19.71 -10.05 20.15
C ALA A 35 -21.03 -9.77 19.38
N THR A 36 -21.63 -10.80 18.75
CA THR A 36 -22.92 -11.40 19.19
C THR A 36 -24.04 -10.34 19.16
N GLU A 37 -25.02 -10.33 18.25
CA GLU A 37 -25.98 -11.38 17.89
C GLU A 37 -26.90 -10.93 16.72
N ALA A 38 -27.57 -11.92 16.11
CA ALA A 38 -28.77 -11.84 15.26
C ALA A 38 -28.58 -11.16 13.87
N ILE A 39 -28.82 -11.80 12.72
CA ILE A 39 -29.96 -12.62 12.33
C ILE A 39 -29.47 -13.65 11.31
N GLY A 40 -29.94 -14.90 11.45
CA GLY A 40 -29.46 -16.02 10.65
C GLY A 40 -29.70 -15.85 9.16
N SER A 41 -28.65 -16.05 8.36
CA SER A 41 -28.71 -16.81 7.11
C SER A 41 -27.32 -16.96 6.49
N VAL A 42 -26.96 -18.21 6.25
CA VAL A 42 -25.98 -18.70 5.24
C VAL A 42 -24.48 -18.44 5.46
N ALA A 43 -23.80 -19.57 5.69
CA ALA A 43 -22.40 -19.85 5.40
C ALA A 43 -21.33 -19.09 6.22
N SER A 44 -21.15 -19.54 7.46
CA SER A 44 -19.89 -19.41 8.20
C SER A 44 -18.73 -20.04 7.43
N ARG A 45 -18.13 -19.25 6.54
CA ARG A 45 -16.78 -19.50 6.07
C ARG A 45 -15.86 -18.77 7.03
N ASN A 46 -15.46 -19.51 8.07
CA ASN A 46 -14.37 -19.17 8.97
C ASN A 46 -13.12 -18.91 8.13
N MET A 47 -12.93 -17.66 7.68
CA MET A 47 -11.70 -17.22 7.06
C MET A 47 -10.73 -16.92 8.19
N SER A 48 -10.08 -17.98 8.66
CA SER A 48 -8.87 -17.90 9.47
C SER A 48 -7.94 -16.84 8.90
N ALA A 49 -7.22 -16.16 9.79
CA ALA A 49 -6.25 -15.11 9.49
C ALA A 49 -5.11 -15.52 8.52
N GLU A 50 -5.15 -16.72 7.96
CA GLU A 50 -4.10 -17.40 7.21
C GLU A 50 -4.27 -17.36 5.69
N GLN A 51 -5.41 -16.89 5.17
CA GLN A 51 -5.66 -16.83 3.72
C GLN A 51 -5.94 -15.40 3.25
N ILE A 52 -4.94 -14.52 3.42
CA ILE A 52 -4.98 -13.23 2.73
C ILE A 52 -4.72 -13.51 1.25
N HIS A 53 -5.77 -13.60 0.45
CA HIS A 53 -5.65 -13.66 -1.00
C HIS A 53 -5.21 -12.28 -1.51
N VAL A 54 -3.90 -12.04 -1.49
CA VAL A 54 -3.28 -10.87 -2.10
C VAL A 54 -3.24 -11.12 -3.61
N PRO A 55 -3.90 -10.30 -4.44
CA PRO A 55 -3.78 -10.44 -5.89
C PRO A 55 -2.31 -10.39 -6.32
N ASP A 56 -1.91 -11.22 -7.29
CA ASP A 56 -0.51 -11.28 -7.76
C ASP A 56 0.06 -9.90 -8.09
N GLU A 57 -0.72 -9.02 -8.72
CA GLU A 57 -0.29 -7.65 -9.03
C GLU A 57 0.09 -6.84 -7.77
N ILE A 58 -0.64 -7.03 -6.66
CA ILE A 58 -0.37 -6.37 -5.38
C ILE A 58 0.81 -7.02 -4.68
N ALA A 59 0.96 -8.35 -4.78
CA ALA A 59 2.08 -9.09 -4.21
C ALA A 59 3.40 -8.72 -4.92
N GLN A 60 3.41 -8.69 -6.25
CA GLN A 60 4.54 -8.25 -7.07
C GLN A 60 4.92 -6.80 -6.79
N LEU A 61 3.93 -5.90 -6.66
CA LEU A 61 4.22 -4.52 -6.30
C LEU A 61 4.77 -4.41 -4.88
N SER A 62 4.26 -5.19 -3.93
CA SER A 62 4.77 -5.23 -2.56
C SER A 62 6.21 -5.71 -2.52
N ALA A 63 6.56 -6.78 -3.24
CA ALA A 63 7.93 -7.27 -3.37
C ALA A 63 8.85 -6.21 -4.00
N SER A 64 8.38 -5.52 -5.05
CA SER A 64 9.11 -4.42 -5.69
C SER A 64 9.34 -3.24 -4.74
N ILE A 65 8.36 -2.94 -3.88
CA ILE A 65 8.48 -1.91 -2.84
C ILE A 65 9.47 -2.34 -1.75
N GLU A 66 9.48 -3.62 -1.35
CA GLU A 66 10.38 -4.12 -0.31
C GLU A 66 11.86 -4.03 -0.70
N LEU A 67 12.17 -4.14 -2.00
CA LEU A 67 13.50 -3.91 -2.57
C LEU A 67 13.94 -2.44 -2.55
N LEU A 68 13.02 -1.49 -2.30
CA LEU A 68 13.35 -0.07 -2.22
C LEU A 68 14.01 0.27 -0.89
N ARG A 69 14.75 1.39 -0.91
CA ARG A 69 15.30 2.01 0.29
C ARG A 69 14.22 2.27 1.35
N PRO A 70 14.53 2.14 2.64
CA PRO A 70 13.56 2.31 3.71
C PRO A 70 12.88 3.69 3.68
N GLU A 71 13.56 4.74 3.24
CA GLU A 71 13.00 6.09 3.06
C GLU A 71 11.94 6.13 1.97
N CYS A 72 12.18 5.46 0.84
CA CYS A 72 11.21 5.32 -0.25
C CYS A 72 9.96 4.56 0.22
N LYS A 73 10.14 3.47 0.99
CA LYS A 73 9.05 2.71 1.58
C LYS A 73 8.19 3.57 2.50
N ARG A 74 8.84 4.36 3.36
CA ARG A 74 8.16 5.33 4.23
C ARG A 74 7.37 6.35 3.41
N ALA A 75 7.99 6.98 2.41
CA ALA A 75 7.32 7.98 1.57
C ALA A 75 6.08 7.40 0.86
N ILE A 76 6.15 6.18 0.33
CA ILE A 76 5.00 5.49 -0.28
C ILE A 76 3.89 5.28 0.76
N ARG A 77 4.22 4.75 1.95
CA ARG A 77 3.24 4.54 3.03
C ARG A 77 2.58 5.85 3.46
N ALA A 78 3.36 6.91 3.64
CA ALA A 78 2.85 8.26 3.95
C ALA A 78 1.86 8.77 2.90
N LYS A 79 2.12 8.51 1.61
CA LYS A 79 1.30 9.07 0.54
C LYS A 79 0.03 8.25 0.27
N TYR A 80 0.15 6.93 0.30
CA TYR A 80 -0.87 6.02 -0.22
C TYR A 80 -1.62 5.23 0.86
N MET A 81 -1.07 5.11 2.07
CA MET A 81 -1.74 4.46 3.20
C MET A 81 -2.23 5.47 4.25
N MET A 82 -1.46 6.54 4.50
CA MET A 82 -1.91 7.61 5.37
C MET A 82 -2.81 8.57 4.59
N HIS A 83 -4.08 8.65 4.99
CA HIS A 83 -5.03 9.66 4.50
C HIS A 83 -4.79 11.06 5.07
N SER A 84 -3.68 11.28 5.81
CA SER A 84 -3.35 12.55 6.43
C SER A 84 -2.66 13.50 5.45
N SER A 85 -2.68 14.80 5.77
CA SER A 85 -1.96 15.82 4.98
C SER A 85 -0.50 15.43 4.82
N ALA A 86 0.06 15.66 3.62
CA ALA A 86 1.46 15.35 3.29
C ALA A 86 2.46 15.92 4.30
N VAL A 87 2.14 17.05 4.95
CA VAL A 87 2.96 17.66 6.00
C VAL A 87 2.95 16.80 7.28
N ASN A 88 1.79 16.28 7.67
CA ASN A 88 1.65 15.44 8.85
C ASN A 88 2.30 14.07 8.61
N ALA A 89 2.06 13.48 7.42
CA ALA A 89 2.68 12.22 7.04
C ALA A 89 4.22 12.32 6.98
N ALA A 90 4.75 13.45 6.50
CA ALA A 90 6.19 13.72 6.51
C ALA A 90 6.74 13.74 7.95
N LYS A 91 6.14 14.52 8.85
CA LYS A 91 6.55 14.59 10.27
C LYS A 91 6.47 13.24 10.97
N LEU A 92 5.39 12.49 10.76
CA LEU A 92 5.12 11.22 11.42
C LEU A 92 6.15 10.14 11.01
N LEU A 93 6.70 10.22 9.80
CA LEU A 93 7.73 9.31 9.30
C LEU A 93 9.16 9.82 9.46
N GLY A 94 9.34 10.95 10.16
CA GLY A 94 10.65 11.53 10.46
C GLY A 94 11.30 12.26 9.29
N PHE A 95 10.52 12.73 8.31
CA PHE A 95 11.04 13.60 7.27
C PHE A 95 11.09 15.05 7.77
N ASP A 96 12.21 15.71 7.48
CA ASP A 96 12.48 17.11 7.82
C ASP A 96 11.44 18.07 7.21
N SER A 97 11.03 17.81 5.96
CA SER A 97 10.05 18.63 5.26
C SER A 97 9.19 17.80 4.31
N LYS A 98 8.02 18.37 3.94
CA LYS A 98 7.17 17.84 2.86
C LYS A 98 7.96 17.60 1.57
N ARG A 99 8.89 18.51 1.25
CA ARG A 99 9.70 18.46 0.03
C ARG A 99 10.64 17.27 0.03
N SER A 100 11.24 16.95 1.18
CA SER A 100 12.08 15.76 1.36
C SER A 100 11.26 14.49 1.15
N MET A 101 10.05 14.40 1.71
CA MET A 101 9.15 13.27 1.49
C MET A 101 8.77 13.13 0.01
N GLU A 102 8.42 14.23 -0.68
CA GLU A 102 8.09 14.24 -2.11
C GLU A 102 9.27 13.82 -2.99
N PHE A 103 10.50 14.21 -2.63
CA PHE A 103 11.71 13.77 -3.29
C PHE A 103 11.88 12.25 -3.22
N TRP A 104 11.74 11.67 -2.01
CA TRP A 104 11.83 10.22 -1.83
C TRP A 104 10.68 9.48 -2.51
N LEU A 105 9.48 10.06 -2.52
CA LEU A 105 8.35 9.51 -3.25
C LEU A 105 8.64 9.45 -4.76
N LEU A 106 9.19 10.51 -5.33
CA LEU A 106 9.53 10.57 -6.75
C LEU A 106 10.63 9.57 -7.12
N LYS A 107 11.64 9.42 -6.25
CA LYS A 107 12.66 8.36 -6.38
C LYS A 107 12.05 6.96 -6.31
N ALA A 108 11.10 6.75 -5.41
CA ALA A 108 10.39 5.48 -5.30
C ALA A 108 9.57 5.18 -6.56
N GLU A 109 8.83 6.17 -7.10
CA GLU A 109 8.07 6.04 -8.34
C GLU A 109 8.97 5.70 -9.53
N GLN A 110 10.13 6.36 -9.66
CA GLN A 110 11.11 6.06 -10.71
C GLN A 110 11.68 4.65 -10.58
N SER A 111 12.07 4.25 -9.37
CA SER A 111 12.62 2.91 -9.13
C SER A 111 11.60 1.81 -9.41
N LEU A 112 10.33 2.02 -9.06
CA LEU A 112 9.24 1.10 -9.39
C LEU A 112 9.00 1.02 -10.89
N MET A 113 9.08 2.15 -11.60
CA MET A 113 8.94 2.18 -13.05
C MET A 113 10.02 1.32 -13.72
N VAL A 114 11.27 1.42 -13.27
CA VAL A 114 12.39 0.60 -13.78
C VAL A 114 12.14 -0.88 -13.45
N ASN A 115 11.81 -1.21 -12.20
CA ASN A 115 11.57 -2.59 -11.76
C ASN A 115 10.41 -3.25 -12.51
N LEU A 116 9.32 -2.52 -12.77
CA LEU A 116 8.16 -3.02 -13.52
C LEU A 116 8.42 -3.09 -15.03
N SER A 117 9.34 -2.29 -15.56
CA SER A 117 9.76 -2.37 -16.97
C SER A 117 10.77 -3.47 -17.25
N ALA A 118 11.45 -3.96 -16.21
CA ALA A 118 12.44 -5.03 -16.29
C ALA A 118 11.83 -6.44 -16.13
N GLN A 119 10.52 -6.54 -15.89
CA GLN A 119 9.75 -7.78 -15.82
C GLN A 119 9.09 -8.15 -17.14
#